data_AF-A0A955J3D8-F1
#
_entry.id   AF-A0A955J3D8-F1
#
_cell.length_a   1.000
_cell.length_b   1.000
_cell.length_c   1.000
_cell.angle_alpha   90.00
_cell.angle_beta   90.00
_cell.angle_gamma   90.00
#
_symmetry.space_group_name_H-M   'P 1'
#
loop_
_entity.id
_entity.type
_entity.pdbx_description
1 polymer ?
#
loop_
_entity_poly.entity_id
_entity_poly.type
_entity_poly.pdbx_seq_one_letter_code
_entity_poly.pdbx_strand_id
1 'polypeptide(L)'
;MNVYQSAIGVAVFTTAVTAAGTTVVGFDGGSNGGFTGNAVFEASGGNPGGAARHITDLFFNDLRTGGLGEPANQNFLGDYSSFTDIEFSVDVKTNMLDDFIGNPIARSVGIMLIDRDIQGPDGASGVFFELGLLGVNFTPDWTTLSVTIADPTVSGLPAGWIGFGDTDPNTFEPILPPGATFASVLAGVDEFRVTGAVPGFFYTNAFWDVQVDNISVTVPAPGTALLICAGLFAARSRRR
;
A
#
# COMPACT_ATOMS: atom_id res chain seq x y z
N MET A 1 -51.83 -39.11 -0.13
CA MET A 1 -50.71 -39.02 0.85
C MET A 1 -49.48 -38.66 0.04
N ASN A 2 -49.16 -37.37 -0.08
CA ASN A 2 -48.04 -36.89 -0.91
C ASN A 2 -46.85 -36.64 0.00
N VAL A 3 -45.78 -37.42 -0.18
CA VAL A 3 -44.53 -37.28 0.55
C VAL A 3 -43.65 -36.32 -0.23
N TYR A 4 -43.42 -35.12 0.31
CA TYR A 4 -42.46 -34.16 -0.23
C TYR A 4 -41.04 -34.56 0.21
N GLN A 5 -40.20 -34.98 -0.74
CA GLN A 5 -38.76 -35.13 -0.51
C GLN A 5 -38.08 -33.77 -0.64
N SER A 6 -37.65 -33.20 0.49
CA SER A 6 -36.78 -32.03 0.51
C SER A 6 -35.34 -32.46 0.27
N ALA A 7 -34.78 -32.10 -0.88
CA ALA A 7 -33.36 -32.28 -1.17
C ALA A 7 -32.55 -31.16 -0.51
N ILE A 8 -31.67 -31.51 0.42
CA ILE A 8 -30.69 -30.58 1.01
C ILE A 8 -29.51 -30.49 0.04
N GLY A 9 -29.40 -29.36 -0.68
CA GLY A 9 -28.23 -29.05 -1.48
C GLY A 9 -27.10 -28.54 -0.59
N VAL A 10 -25.98 -29.27 -0.54
CA VAL A 10 -24.75 -28.81 0.11
C VAL A 10 -24.01 -27.89 -0.86
N ALA A 11 -23.96 -26.60 -0.54
CA ALA A 11 -23.11 -25.64 -1.26
C ALA A 11 -21.65 -25.86 -0.84
N VAL A 12 -20.81 -26.27 -1.78
CA VAL A 12 -19.36 -26.32 -1.57
C VAL A 12 -18.80 -24.94 -1.88
N PHE A 13 -18.35 -24.23 -0.85
CA PHE A 13 -17.56 -23.00 -1.02
C PHE A 13 -16.11 -23.40 -1.27
N THR A 14 -15.63 -23.20 -2.51
CA THR A 14 -14.20 -23.27 -2.82
C THR A 14 -13.56 -21.94 -2.43
N THR A 15 -12.74 -21.94 -1.39
CA THR A 15 -11.85 -20.81 -1.10
C THR A 15 -10.73 -20.80 -2.15
N ALA A 16 -10.67 -19.74 -2.95
CA ALA A 16 -9.54 -19.53 -3.86
C ALA A 16 -8.29 -19.27 -3.02
N VAL A 17 -7.27 -20.09 -3.18
CA VAL A 17 -5.95 -19.86 -2.58
C VAL A 17 -5.24 -18.86 -3.48
N THR A 18 -5.01 -17.64 -2.99
CA THR A 18 -4.16 -16.66 -3.69
C THR A 18 -2.77 -17.27 -3.83
N ALA A 19 -2.17 -17.34 -5.01
CA ALA A 19 -0.80 -17.84 -5.13
C ALA A 19 0.20 -16.77 -4.63
N ALA A 20 1.42 -17.17 -4.29
CA ALA A 20 2.53 -16.22 -4.20
C ALA A 20 2.56 -15.40 -5.49
N GLY A 21 2.76 -14.09 -5.37
CA GLY A 21 2.70 -13.22 -6.52
C GLY A 21 3.43 -11.91 -6.28
N THR A 22 4.05 -11.44 -7.35
CA THR A 22 4.51 -10.06 -7.45
C THR A 22 3.60 -9.36 -8.44
N THR A 23 2.99 -8.27 -8.01
CA THR A 23 2.38 -7.30 -8.92
C THR A 23 3.35 -6.16 -9.09
N VAL A 24 3.60 -5.76 -10.35
CA VAL A 24 4.34 -4.53 -10.68
C VAL A 24 3.45 -3.67 -11.56
N VAL A 25 3.36 -2.39 -11.22
CA VAL A 25 2.73 -1.36 -12.03
C VAL A 25 3.82 -0.43 -12.51
N GLY A 26 4.16 -0.59 -13.79
CA GLY A 26 4.83 0.44 -14.56
C GLY A 26 3.82 1.36 -15.25
N PHE A 27 4.30 2.42 -15.88
CA PHE A 27 3.46 3.42 -16.55
C PHE A 27 3.64 3.44 -18.07
N ASP A 28 4.02 2.30 -18.63
CA ASP A 28 4.26 2.10 -20.07
C ASP A 28 3.09 2.58 -20.94
N GLY A 29 3.45 3.32 -22.00
CA GLY A 29 2.46 3.89 -22.91
C GLY A 29 1.59 5.01 -22.31
N GLY A 30 1.93 5.50 -21.11
CA GLY A 30 1.21 6.58 -20.42
C GLY A 30 -0.01 6.06 -19.66
N SER A 31 -0.11 4.75 -19.47
CA SER A 31 -1.11 4.13 -18.59
C SER A 31 -0.89 4.61 -17.15
N ASN A 32 -1.96 4.86 -16.41
CA ASN A 32 -1.87 5.15 -14.99
C ASN A 32 -1.93 3.89 -14.11
N GLY A 33 -2.19 2.70 -14.70
CA GLY A 33 -2.24 1.44 -13.96
C GLY A 33 -3.25 1.41 -12.82
N GLY A 34 -4.30 2.25 -12.87
CA GLY A 34 -5.27 2.40 -11.78
C GLY A 34 -4.83 3.36 -10.67
N PHE A 35 -3.70 4.05 -10.81
CA PHE A 35 -3.26 5.12 -9.92
C PHE A 35 -3.78 6.49 -10.39
N THR A 36 -3.91 7.40 -9.43
CA THR A 36 -4.15 8.83 -9.64
C THR A 36 -3.24 9.62 -8.70
N GLY A 37 -3.16 10.93 -8.85
CA GLY A 37 -2.21 11.72 -8.06
C GLY A 37 -1.90 13.07 -8.66
N ASN A 38 -0.90 13.75 -8.10
CA ASN A 38 -0.36 15.01 -8.63
C ASN A 38 0.80 14.76 -9.61
N ALA A 39 0.64 13.78 -10.48
CA ALA A 39 1.61 13.38 -11.48
C ALA A 39 1.03 13.39 -12.91
N VAL A 40 1.92 13.54 -13.89
CA VAL A 40 1.65 13.28 -15.30
C VAL A 40 2.20 11.90 -15.64
N PHE A 41 1.38 11.04 -16.24
CA PHE A 41 1.80 9.72 -16.69
C PHE A 41 2.42 9.85 -18.09
N GLU A 42 3.74 9.76 -18.18
CA GLU A 42 4.51 9.87 -19.42
C GLU A 42 4.66 8.50 -20.08
N ALA A 43 4.49 8.43 -21.40
CA ALA A 43 4.61 7.19 -22.16
C ALA A 43 6.06 6.69 -22.34
N SER A 44 7.04 7.50 -21.95
CA SER A 44 8.47 7.23 -22.07
C SER A 44 9.24 7.92 -20.95
N GLY A 45 10.47 7.47 -20.67
CA GLY A 45 11.35 8.07 -19.66
C GLY A 45 11.41 7.32 -18.32
N GLY A 46 10.70 6.20 -18.19
CA GLY A 46 10.71 5.24 -17.07
C GLY A 46 11.88 4.24 -17.06
N ASN A 47 11.71 3.15 -16.32
CA ASN A 47 12.74 2.15 -16.02
C ASN A 47 12.30 0.68 -16.26
N PRO A 48 12.12 0.22 -17.52
CA PRO A 48 12.11 0.95 -18.77
C PRO A 48 10.72 1.54 -19.07
N GLY A 49 10.59 2.24 -20.20
CA GLY A 49 9.28 2.61 -20.74
C GLY A 49 8.72 3.90 -20.13
N GLY A 50 7.51 3.91 -19.58
CA GLY A 50 6.81 5.11 -19.09
C GLY A 50 6.95 5.37 -17.59
N ALA A 51 6.66 6.59 -17.11
CA ALA A 51 6.76 6.94 -15.68
C ALA A 51 5.68 7.90 -15.22
N ALA A 52 5.39 7.92 -13.92
CA ALA A 52 4.61 8.98 -13.29
C ALA A 52 5.55 10.13 -12.86
N ARG A 53 5.42 11.29 -13.52
CA ARG A 53 6.29 12.45 -13.31
C ARG A 53 5.59 13.57 -12.56
N HIS A 54 6.19 14.00 -11.46
CA HIS A 54 5.76 15.13 -10.64
C HIS A 54 6.55 16.36 -11.08
N ILE A 55 5.90 17.25 -11.84
CA ILE A 55 6.54 18.43 -12.46
C ILE A 55 5.75 19.71 -12.20
N THR A 56 5.74 20.18 -10.95
CA THR A 56 5.10 21.45 -10.57
C THR A 56 5.53 21.92 -9.18
N ASP A 57 4.93 23.01 -8.71
CA ASP A 57 5.02 23.48 -7.33
C ASP A 57 4.09 22.63 -6.44
N LEU A 58 4.68 21.77 -5.60
CA LEU A 58 3.96 20.85 -4.73
C LEU A 58 4.49 20.91 -3.30
N PHE A 59 3.60 20.65 -2.34
CA PHE A 59 3.99 20.36 -0.96
C PHE A 59 4.68 18.99 -0.85
N PHE A 60 4.20 17.99 -1.59
CA PHE A 60 4.70 16.62 -1.64
C PHE A 60 4.27 15.92 -2.94
N ASN A 61 4.99 14.87 -3.34
CA ASN A 61 4.54 13.93 -4.36
C ASN A 61 3.44 13.01 -3.80
N ASP A 62 2.47 12.65 -4.62
CA ASP A 62 1.37 11.75 -4.26
C ASP A 62 0.90 10.94 -5.47
N LEU A 63 0.99 9.62 -5.33
CA LEU A 63 0.36 8.63 -6.20
C LEU A 63 -0.47 7.70 -5.32
N ARG A 64 -1.74 7.50 -5.66
CA ARG A 64 -2.66 6.68 -4.87
C ARG A 64 -3.61 5.87 -5.72
N THR A 65 -4.16 4.83 -5.11
CA THR A 65 -5.19 3.96 -5.67
C THR A 65 -6.18 3.57 -4.57
N GLY A 66 -7.47 3.48 -4.90
CA GLY A 66 -8.52 3.05 -3.95
C GLY A 66 -9.14 4.17 -3.12
N GLY A 67 -8.78 5.43 -3.38
CA GLY A 67 -9.43 6.58 -2.75
C GLY A 67 -10.94 6.64 -3.04
N LEU A 68 -11.70 7.31 -2.16
CA LEU A 68 -13.16 7.44 -2.32
C LEU A 68 -13.53 8.11 -3.65
N GLY A 69 -14.22 7.38 -4.52
CA GLY A 69 -14.62 7.86 -5.84
C GLY A 69 -13.50 7.88 -6.88
N GLU A 70 -12.35 7.30 -6.57
CA GLU A 70 -11.19 7.24 -7.45
C GLU A 70 -11.01 5.85 -8.06
N PRO A 71 -10.23 5.72 -9.14
CA PRO A 71 -9.83 4.41 -9.66
C PRO A 71 -9.14 3.55 -8.60
N ALA A 72 -9.30 2.24 -8.72
CA ALA A 72 -8.73 1.27 -7.81
C ALA A 72 -8.03 0.14 -8.58
N ASN A 73 -6.73 0.00 -8.34
CA ASN A 73 -5.96 -1.19 -8.64
C ASN A 73 -6.07 -2.18 -7.46
N GLN A 74 -6.91 -3.21 -7.66
CA GLN A 74 -7.22 -4.20 -6.63
C GLN A 74 -6.02 -5.05 -6.19
N ASN A 75 -4.91 -5.03 -6.94
CA ASN A 75 -3.71 -5.77 -6.54
C ASN A 75 -2.97 -5.12 -5.36
N PHE A 76 -3.26 -3.85 -5.04
CA PHE A 76 -2.64 -3.11 -3.93
C PHE A 76 -3.57 -2.94 -2.72
N LEU A 77 -4.78 -3.49 -2.77
CA LEU A 77 -5.84 -3.29 -1.79
C LEU A 77 -6.29 -4.63 -1.18
N GLY A 78 -6.93 -4.58 -0.02
CA GLY A 78 -7.55 -5.72 0.64
C GLY A 78 -6.82 -6.20 1.91
N ASP A 79 -7.03 -7.48 2.21
CA ASP A 79 -6.55 -8.12 3.44
C ASP A 79 -5.13 -8.65 3.30
N TYR A 80 -4.18 -7.87 3.82
CA TYR A 80 -2.77 -8.21 3.92
C TYR A 80 -2.44 -9.08 5.15
N SER A 81 -3.34 -9.19 6.13
CA SER A 81 -3.12 -9.99 7.34
C SER A 81 -3.06 -11.49 7.07
N SER A 82 -3.51 -11.91 5.88
CA SER A 82 -3.48 -13.31 5.43
C SER A 82 -2.11 -13.82 4.96
N PHE A 83 -1.13 -12.93 4.80
CA PHE A 83 0.23 -13.26 4.34
C PHE A 83 1.22 -13.41 5.50
N THR A 84 2.34 -14.10 5.27
CA THR A 84 3.40 -14.22 6.28
C THR A 84 4.32 -13.00 6.29
N ASP A 85 4.60 -12.46 5.12
CA ASP A 85 5.41 -11.29 4.89
C ASP A 85 4.91 -10.56 3.65
N ILE A 86 5.22 -9.27 3.52
CA ILE A 86 4.79 -8.45 2.38
C ILE A 86 5.93 -7.50 2.07
N GLU A 87 6.33 -7.40 0.81
CA GLU A 87 7.29 -6.40 0.36
C GLU A 87 6.62 -5.39 -0.56
N PHE A 88 6.76 -4.11 -0.23
CA PHE A 88 6.42 -3.01 -1.12
C PHE A 88 7.71 -2.40 -1.65
N SER A 89 7.74 -2.07 -2.94
CA SER A 89 8.86 -1.35 -3.55
C SER A 89 8.40 -0.34 -4.59
N VAL A 90 9.28 0.61 -4.89
CA VAL A 90 9.08 1.62 -5.91
C VAL A 90 10.43 2.09 -6.46
N ASP A 91 10.50 2.33 -7.76
CA ASP A 91 11.63 2.99 -8.40
C ASP A 91 11.39 4.49 -8.44
N VAL A 92 12.38 5.27 -8.02
CA VAL A 92 12.31 6.73 -8.05
C VAL A 92 13.55 7.33 -8.69
N LYS A 93 13.37 8.49 -9.32
CA LYS A 93 14.45 9.32 -9.85
C LYS A 93 14.13 10.80 -9.64
N THR A 94 15.10 11.56 -9.17
CA THR A 94 15.00 13.01 -8.95
C THR A 94 15.86 13.76 -9.95
N ASN A 95 15.23 14.42 -10.93
CA ASN A 95 15.91 15.31 -11.87
C ASN A 95 16.11 16.71 -11.27
N MET A 96 15.14 17.17 -10.48
CA MET A 96 15.17 18.45 -9.76
C MET A 96 14.30 18.35 -8.51
N LEU A 97 14.77 18.93 -7.40
CA LEU A 97 13.97 19.14 -6.21
C LEU A 97 14.56 20.29 -5.43
N ASP A 98 14.00 21.48 -5.65
CA ASP A 98 14.57 22.74 -5.15
C ASP A 98 13.57 23.51 -4.29
N ASP A 99 14.08 24.32 -3.36
CA ASP A 99 13.29 25.33 -2.67
C ASP A 99 12.92 26.50 -3.61
N PHE A 100 12.15 27.46 -3.09
CA PHE A 100 11.68 28.60 -3.86
C PHE A 100 12.76 29.57 -4.36
N ILE A 101 13.98 29.49 -3.84
CA ILE A 101 15.10 30.32 -4.27
C ILE A 101 16.14 29.50 -5.07
N GLY A 102 15.81 28.26 -5.43
CA GLY A 102 16.60 27.40 -6.31
C GLY A 102 17.70 26.61 -5.62
N ASN A 103 17.64 26.41 -4.30
CA ASN A 103 18.58 25.52 -3.63
C ASN A 103 18.06 24.07 -3.67
N PRO A 104 18.92 23.08 -3.98
CA PRO A 104 18.56 21.68 -3.84
C PRO A 104 18.16 21.32 -2.40
N ILE A 105 17.05 20.61 -2.25
CA ILE A 105 16.54 20.13 -0.97
C ILE A 105 16.27 18.62 -1.01
N ALA A 106 15.93 18.08 0.15
CA ALA A 106 15.45 16.71 0.31
C ALA A 106 14.01 16.69 0.82
N ARG A 107 13.27 15.66 0.42
CA ARG A 107 11.91 15.38 0.91
C ARG A 107 11.73 13.88 1.11
N SER A 108 10.98 13.50 2.13
CA SER A 108 10.65 12.10 2.39
C SER A 108 9.73 11.55 1.31
N VAL A 109 9.84 10.24 1.06
CA VAL A 109 8.85 9.46 0.31
C VAL A 109 8.61 8.14 1.03
N GLY A 110 7.37 7.71 1.08
CA GLY A 110 6.98 6.50 1.78
C GLY A 110 5.78 5.80 1.18
N ILE A 111 5.45 4.65 1.78
CA ILE A 111 4.20 3.94 1.54
C ILE A 111 3.21 4.30 2.63
N MET A 112 1.98 4.61 2.24
CA MET A 112 0.85 4.82 3.13
C MET A 112 -0.23 3.80 2.82
N LEU A 113 -0.66 3.08 3.85
CA LEU A 113 -1.75 2.10 3.79
C LEU A 113 -2.89 2.61 4.67
N ILE A 114 -4.07 2.80 4.10
CA ILE A 114 -5.23 3.39 4.76
C ILE A 114 -6.36 2.38 4.78
N ASP A 115 -6.92 2.16 5.96
CA ASP A 115 -8.19 1.48 6.17
C ASP A 115 -9.24 2.57 6.43
N ARG A 116 -10.21 2.69 5.52
CA ARG A 116 -11.26 3.71 5.59
C ARG A 116 -12.45 3.25 6.43
N ASP A 117 -12.53 1.98 6.80
CA ASP A 117 -13.51 1.48 7.75
C ASP A 117 -13.10 1.80 9.20
N ILE A 118 -11.81 2.01 9.46
CA ILE A 118 -11.29 2.48 10.76
C ILE A 118 -11.23 4.02 10.79
N GLN A 119 -12.17 4.63 11.51
CA GLN A 119 -12.24 6.08 11.71
C GLN A 119 -11.70 6.47 13.09
N GLY A 120 -10.82 7.48 13.11
CA GLY A 120 -10.41 8.18 14.32
C GLY A 120 -10.84 9.65 14.29
N PRO A 121 -10.51 10.42 15.35
CA PRO A 121 -10.87 11.84 15.44
C PRO A 121 -10.35 12.70 14.29
N ASP A 122 -9.22 12.33 13.69
CA ASP A 122 -8.57 13.07 12.60
C ASP A 122 -8.91 12.51 11.20
N GLY A 123 -9.83 11.53 11.13
CA GLY A 123 -10.32 10.94 9.89
C GLY A 123 -10.00 9.45 9.73
N ALA A 124 -9.86 9.00 8.48
CA ALA A 124 -9.50 7.62 8.18
C ALA A 124 -8.13 7.27 8.75
N SER A 125 -7.99 6.04 9.24
CA SER A 125 -6.79 5.59 9.94
C SER A 125 -5.88 4.80 9.02
N GLY A 126 -4.60 4.76 9.35
CA GLY A 126 -3.65 4.04 8.53
C GLY A 126 -2.26 4.00 9.12
N VAL A 127 -1.35 3.45 8.32
CA VAL A 127 0.06 3.30 8.67
C VAL A 127 0.94 3.81 7.55
N PHE A 128 2.06 4.41 7.91
CA PHE A 128 3.02 5.00 6.99
C PHE A 128 4.43 4.48 7.30
N PHE A 129 5.21 4.19 6.26
CA PHE A 129 6.64 3.89 6.39
C PHE A 129 7.44 4.76 5.43
N GLU A 130 8.43 5.48 5.95
CA GLU A 130 9.36 6.26 5.12
C GLU A 130 10.35 5.31 4.44
N LEU A 131 10.31 5.26 3.11
CA LEU A 131 11.22 4.44 2.31
C LEU A 131 12.59 5.11 2.14
N GLY A 132 12.62 6.45 2.12
CA GLY A 132 13.85 7.22 1.99
C GLY A 132 13.61 8.67 1.60
N LEU A 133 14.69 9.32 1.13
CA LEU A 133 14.69 10.71 0.71
C LEU A 133 14.76 10.84 -0.82
N LEU A 134 13.90 11.70 -1.35
CA LEU A 134 13.99 12.27 -2.69
C LEU A 134 14.91 13.48 -2.67
N GLY A 135 15.65 13.69 -3.76
CA GLY A 135 16.58 14.80 -3.92
C GLY A 135 17.70 14.43 -4.90
N VAL A 136 18.24 15.43 -5.60
CA VAL A 136 19.29 15.22 -6.62
C VAL A 136 20.57 14.57 -6.07
N ASN A 137 20.81 14.64 -4.76
CA ASN A 137 21.94 14.00 -4.10
C ASN A 137 21.61 12.63 -3.49
N PHE A 138 20.33 12.24 -3.48
CA PHE A 138 19.85 11.00 -2.85
C PHE A 138 19.39 9.99 -3.90
N THR A 139 18.69 10.45 -4.93
CA THR A 139 18.15 9.63 -6.02
C THR A 139 18.39 10.28 -7.39
N PRO A 140 19.65 10.61 -7.78
CA PRO A 140 19.96 11.24 -9.08
C PRO A 140 19.64 10.36 -10.29
N ASP A 141 19.68 9.04 -10.09
CA ASP A 141 19.32 8.02 -11.05
C ASP A 141 18.23 7.12 -10.46
N TRP A 142 17.70 6.21 -11.28
CA TRP A 142 16.70 5.23 -10.86
C TRP A 142 17.22 4.41 -9.67
N THR A 143 16.52 4.55 -8.55
CA THR A 143 16.82 3.87 -7.28
C THR A 143 15.56 3.17 -6.81
N THR A 144 15.65 1.87 -6.56
CA THR A 144 14.59 1.10 -5.92
C THR A 144 14.62 1.34 -4.41
N LEU A 145 13.51 1.79 -3.85
CA LEU A 145 13.28 1.90 -2.41
C LEU A 145 12.24 0.85 -2.00
N SER A 146 12.42 0.23 -0.83
CA SER A 146 11.54 -0.87 -0.40
C SER A 146 11.38 -0.97 1.10
N VAL A 147 10.30 -1.64 1.51
CA VAL A 147 10.04 -2.06 2.89
C VAL A 147 9.42 -3.45 2.90
N THR A 148 9.86 -4.27 3.86
CA THR A 148 9.24 -5.57 4.14
C THR A 148 8.49 -5.50 5.46
N ILE A 149 7.21 -5.86 5.45
CA ILE A 149 6.42 -6.18 6.64
C ILE A 149 6.67 -7.65 6.95
N ALA A 150 7.45 -7.93 8.00
CA ALA A 150 7.85 -9.29 8.34
C ALA A 150 6.74 -10.12 9.02
N ASP A 151 5.75 -9.46 9.63
CA ASP A 151 4.58 -10.09 10.23
C ASP A 151 3.41 -9.08 10.20
N PRO A 152 2.42 -9.25 9.30
CA PRO A 152 1.29 -8.32 9.21
C PRO A 152 0.25 -8.53 10.32
N THR A 153 0.44 -9.50 11.22
CA THR A 153 -0.51 -9.84 12.29
C THR A 153 -0.17 -9.23 13.64
N VAL A 154 0.94 -8.47 13.73
CA VAL A 154 1.34 -7.78 14.96
C VAL A 154 0.37 -6.66 15.34
N SER A 155 0.08 -6.54 16.64
CA SER A 155 -0.82 -5.49 17.13
C SER A 155 -0.15 -4.12 17.20
N GLY A 156 1.08 -4.06 17.71
CA GLY A 156 1.87 -2.83 17.83
C GLY A 156 2.48 -2.41 16.49
N LEU A 157 2.80 -1.12 16.36
CA LEU A 157 3.54 -0.60 15.21
C LEU A 157 4.96 -1.20 15.19
N PRO A 158 5.39 -1.86 14.10
CA PRO A 158 6.79 -2.24 13.95
C PRO A 158 7.71 -1.01 13.90
N ALA A 159 8.99 -1.21 14.17
CA ALA A 159 9.97 -0.12 14.11
C ALA A 159 9.98 0.56 12.73
N GLY A 160 9.96 1.89 12.72
CA GLY A 160 9.92 2.72 11.50
C GLY A 160 8.52 2.99 10.95
N TRP A 161 7.48 2.30 11.42
CA TRP A 161 6.09 2.58 11.05
C TRP A 161 5.48 3.66 11.93
N ILE A 162 4.74 4.56 11.28
CA ILE A 162 3.97 5.63 11.92
C ILE A 162 2.50 5.30 11.76
N GLY A 163 1.74 5.30 12.85
CA GLY A 163 0.28 5.19 12.83
C GLY A 163 -0.37 6.56 12.74
N PHE A 164 -1.54 6.66 12.11
CA PHE A 164 -2.32 7.89 12.07
C PHE A 164 -3.83 7.62 12.06
N GLY A 165 -4.60 8.68 12.28
CA GLY A 165 -6.06 8.67 12.47
C GLY A 165 -6.47 9.34 13.78
N ASP A 166 -5.52 9.54 14.70
CA ASP A 166 -5.68 10.29 15.94
C ASP A 166 -4.35 10.99 16.30
N THR A 167 -4.38 11.86 17.31
CA THR A 167 -3.24 12.65 17.78
C THR A 167 -3.03 12.42 19.28
N ASP A 168 -1.81 12.10 19.71
CA ASP A 168 -1.50 11.98 21.13
C ASP A 168 -1.65 13.36 21.81
N PRO A 169 -2.51 13.52 22.83
CA PRO A 169 -2.77 14.81 23.45
C PRO A 169 -1.59 15.40 24.24
N ASN A 170 -0.55 14.61 24.51
CA ASN A 170 0.63 15.02 25.27
C ASN A 170 1.82 15.34 24.37
N THR A 171 2.05 14.55 23.32
CA THR A 171 3.18 14.73 22.39
C THR A 171 2.80 15.43 21.10
N PHE A 172 1.49 15.47 20.77
CA PHE A 172 0.96 15.93 19.48
C PHE A 172 1.46 15.13 18.28
N GLU A 173 2.02 13.94 18.52
CA GLU A 173 2.45 13.03 17.46
C GLU A 173 1.24 12.25 16.92
N PRO A 174 1.25 11.91 15.62
CA PRO A 174 0.21 11.07 15.04
C PRO A 174 0.27 9.67 15.64
N ILE A 175 -0.90 9.12 15.96
CA ILE A 175 -1.09 7.78 16.49
C ILE A 175 -2.26 7.08 15.80
N LEU A 176 -2.33 5.76 15.93
CA LEU A 176 -3.57 5.04 15.62
C LEU A 176 -4.65 5.38 16.69
N PRO A 177 -5.94 5.48 16.31
CA PRO A 177 -7.00 5.72 17.27
C PRO A 177 -7.16 4.55 18.26
N PRO A 178 -7.79 4.77 19.43
CA PRO A 178 -8.02 3.72 20.41
C PRO A 178 -8.70 2.48 19.83
N GLY A 179 -8.07 1.32 20.03
CA GLY A 179 -8.56 0.03 19.56
C GLY A 179 -8.09 -0.36 18.16
N ALA A 180 -7.56 0.57 17.37
CA ALA A 180 -6.88 0.24 16.12
C ALA A 180 -5.46 -0.29 16.39
N THR A 181 -5.02 -1.16 15.51
CA THR A 181 -3.72 -1.86 15.56
C THR A 181 -3.10 -1.89 14.18
N PHE A 182 -1.81 -2.20 14.10
CA PHE A 182 -1.15 -2.40 12.81
C PHE A 182 -1.85 -3.51 12.01
N ALA A 183 -2.11 -4.67 12.64
CA ALA A 183 -2.84 -5.78 12.04
C ALA A 183 -4.26 -5.41 11.56
N SER A 184 -5.03 -4.64 12.33
CA SER A 184 -6.38 -4.27 11.91
C SER A 184 -6.39 -3.38 10.68
N VAL A 185 -5.45 -2.44 10.54
CA VAL A 185 -5.31 -1.63 9.32
C VAL A 185 -4.94 -2.51 8.13
N LEU A 186 -4.01 -3.45 8.30
CA LEU A 186 -3.62 -4.36 7.24
C LEU A 186 -4.71 -5.36 6.84
N ALA A 187 -5.68 -5.63 7.71
CA ALA A 187 -6.79 -6.53 7.41
C ALA A 187 -7.79 -5.96 6.39
N GLY A 188 -7.74 -4.65 6.11
CA GLY A 188 -8.70 -3.97 5.24
C GLY A 188 -8.12 -2.72 4.58
N VAL A 189 -7.00 -2.84 3.87
CA VAL A 189 -6.41 -1.68 3.18
C VAL A 189 -7.31 -1.29 2.00
N ASP A 190 -8.02 -0.18 2.14
CA ASP A 190 -8.87 0.39 1.10
C ASP A 190 -8.12 1.31 0.16
N GLU A 191 -7.03 1.92 0.64
CA GLU A 191 -6.23 2.85 -0.14
C GLU A 191 -4.73 2.69 0.12
N PHE A 192 -4.00 2.67 -0.98
CA PHE A 192 -2.55 2.61 -1.01
C PHE A 192 -2.00 3.90 -1.62
N ARG A 193 -0.94 4.46 -1.03
CA ARG A 193 -0.22 5.62 -1.60
C ARG A 193 1.28 5.43 -1.61
N VAL A 194 1.92 5.96 -2.65
CA VAL A 194 3.33 6.39 -2.64
C VAL A 194 3.31 7.91 -2.47
N THR A 195 3.73 8.39 -1.31
CA THR A 195 3.53 9.81 -0.97
C THR A 195 4.66 10.37 -0.12
N GLY A 196 4.91 11.66 -0.28
CA GLY A 196 5.76 12.45 0.62
C GLY A 196 5.00 13.08 1.78
N ALA A 197 3.68 12.86 1.89
CA ALA A 197 2.85 13.36 2.99
C ALA A 197 3.06 12.56 4.28
N VAL A 198 4.21 12.73 4.94
CA VAL A 198 4.53 12.08 6.22
C VAL A 198 3.54 12.54 7.30
N PRO A 199 2.84 11.63 8.00
CA PRO A 199 1.94 12.01 9.08
C PRO A 199 2.65 12.86 10.15
N GLY A 200 2.00 13.95 10.58
CA GLY A 200 2.54 14.89 11.57
C GLY A 200 3.58 15.88 11.03
N PHE A 201 3.96 15.79 9.76
CA PHE A 201 4.87 16.73 9.12
C PHE A 201 4.14 17.68 8.18
N PHE A 202 4.68 18.89 8.07
CA PHE A 202 4.29 19.86 7.06
C PHE A 202 5.54 20.30 6.31
N TYR A 203 5.46 20.27 4.98
CA TYR A 203 6.51 20.79 4.13
C TYR A 203 6.08 22.13 3.55
N THR A 204 7.05 22.99 3.27
CA THR A 204 6.79 24.07 2.32
C THR A 204 6.80 23.49 0.91
N ASN A 205 6.03 24.14 0.04
CA ASN A 205 6.16 24.06 -1.41
C ASN A 205 7.62 24.03 -1.88
N ALA A 206 7.84 23.33 -2.99
CA ALA A 206 9.13 23.12 -3.64
C ALA A 206 8.90 22.95 -5.14
N PHE A 207 9.94 23.15 -5.95
CA PHE A 207 9.91 22.86 -7.38
C PHE A 207 10.31 21.40 -7.60
N TRP A 208 9.40 20.62 -8.18
CA TRP A 208 9.60 19.19 -8.41
C TRP A 208 9.90 18.89 -9.87
N ASP A 209 10.84 17.98 -10.09
CA ASP A 209 10.92 17.11 -11.27
C ASP A 209 11.37 15.74 -10.77
N VAL A 210 10.40 14.96 -10.28
CA VAL A 210 10.61 13.62 -9.72
C VAL A 210 9.78 12.61 -10.49
N GLN A 211 10.40 11.51 -10.88
CA GLN A 211 9.77 10.39 -11.57
C GLN A 211 9.64 9.20 -10.62
N VAL A 212 8.51 8.52 -10.76
CA VAL A 212 8.16 7.29 -10.04
C VAL A 212 7.76 6.23 -11.06
N ASP A 213 8.25 5.00 -10.89
CA ASP A 213 7.94 3.87 -11.74
C ASP A 213 8.00 2.54 -10.97
N ASN A 214 7.59 1.45 -11.59
CA ASN A 214 7.67 0.07 -11.06
C ASN A 214 7.16 -0.07 -9.61
N ILE A 215 6.00 0.51 -9.30
CA ILE A 215 5.38 0.33 -7.98
C ILE A 215 5.02 -1.15 -7.85
N SER A 216 5.52 -1.82 -6.82
CA SER A 216 5.33 -3.26 -6.65
C SER A 216 4.83 -3.65 -5.27
N VAL A 217 4.08 -4.75 -5.24
CA VAL A 217 3.81 -5.53 -4.03
C VAL A 217 4.13 -7.00 -4.30
N THR A 218 4.92 -7.59 -3.41
CA THR A 218 5.24 -9.03 -3.42
C THR A 218 4.67 -9.66 -2.17
N VAL A 219 3.90 -10.73 -2.36
CA VAL A 219 3.35 -11.55 -1.28
C VAL A 219 3.73 -13.02 -1.48
N PRO A 220 4.07 -13.74 -0.40
CA PRO A 220 4.35 -15.17 -0.42
C PRO A 220 3.07 -15.96 -0.67
N ALA A 221 3.23 -17.25 -0.94
CA ALA A 221 2.07 -18.13 -0.99
C ALA A 221 1.44 -18.18 0.41
N PRO A 222 0.10 -18.17 0.53
CA PRO A 222 -0.59 -18.31 1.81
C PRO A 222 -0.07 -19.54 2.53
N GLY A 223 0.31 -19.36 3.79
CA GLY A 223 0.77 -20.45 4.64
C GLY A 223 -0.26 -21.57 4.63
N THR A 224 0.10 -22.73 4.07
CA THR A 224 -0.78 -23.88 3.79
C THR A 224 -1.40 -24.55 5.03
N ALA A 225 -1.33 -23.94 6.21
CA ALA A 225 -1.82 -24.50 7.48
C ALA A 225 -3.32 -24.84 7.46
N LEU A 226 -4.14 -24.11 6.68
CA LEU A 226 -5.56 -24.39 6.52
C LEU A 226 -5.89 -25.58 5.59
N LEU A 227 -5.03 -25.87 4.60
CA LEU A 227 -5.29 -26.94 3.63
C LEU A 227 -5.13 -28.34 4.23
N ILE A 228 -4.28 -28.52 5.24
CA ILE A 228 -4.04 -29.82 5.88
C ILE A 228 -5.24 -30.25 6.74
N CYS A 229 -5.92 -29.31 7.41
CA CYS A 229 -7.08 -29.61 8.24
C CYS A 229 -8.30 -30.05 7.40
N ALA A 230 -8.54 -29.42 6.24
CA ALA A 230 -9.67 -29.78 5.37
C ALA A 230 -9.55 -31.21 4.79
N GLY A 231 -8.32 -31.64 4.42
CA GLY A 231 -8.07 -32.99 3.92
C GLY A 231 -8.32 -34.10 4.96
N LEU A 232 -8.01 -33.83 6.23
CA LEU A 232 -8.17 -34.81 7.31
C LEU A 232 -9.63 -35.08 7.68
N PHE A 233 -10.51 -34.07 7.62
CA PHE A 233 -11.94 -34.27 7.86
C PHE A 233 -12.66 -34.96 6.69
N ALA A 234 -12.27 -34.68 5.45
CA ALA A 234 -12.82 -35.34 4.26
C ALA A 234 -12.42 -36.82 4.17
N ALA A 235 -11.21 -37.18 4.62
CA ALA A 235 -10.79 -38.58 4.70
C ALA A 235 -11.49 -39.36 5.82
N ARG A 236 -11.86 -38.69 6.91
CA ARG A 236 -12.51 -39.33 8.07
C ARG A 236 -14.01 -39.60 7.86
N SER A 237 -14.70 -38.80 7.05
CA SER A 237 -16.14 -38.98 6.77
C SER A 237 -16.44 -40.09 5.76
N ARG A 238 -15.45 -40.55 4.99
CA ARG A 238 -15.60 -41.66 4.01
C ARG A 238 -15.45 -43.07 4.59
N ARG A 239 -15.23 -43.22 5.90
CA ARG A 239 -15.03 -44.53 6.57
C ARG A 239 -16.18 -44.94 7.49
N ARG A 240 -17.41 -44.50 7.24
CA ARG A 240 -18.61 -44.99 7.95
C ARG A 240 -19.67 -45.45 6.97
#